data_AF-A0A6S6S0R1-F1
#
_entry.id   AF-A0A6S6S0R1-F1
#
_cell.length_a   1.000
_cell.length_b   1.000
_cell.length_c   1.000
_cell.angle_alpha   90.00
_cell.angle_beta   90.00
_cell.angle_gamma   90.00
#
_symmetry.space_group_name_H-M   'P 1'
#
loop_
_entity.id
_entity.type
_entity.pdbx_description
1 polymer ?
#
loop_
_entity_poly.entity_id
_entity_poly.type
_entity_poly.pdbx_seq_one_letter_code
_entity_poly.pdbx_strand_id
1 'polypeptide(L)'
;MSYSIDFRRKVIFTMKEEGLSSIRETTKQFRIGSASVSRWINQIEPKASTTRQRKIDKSELIKDVEQYPDAYQKERAERFGVCQKAIWQALKKMGLTYKKTLRHPKADKNTRQTFQQKTTV
;
A
#
# COMPACT_ATOMS: atom_id res chain seq x y z
N MET A 1 1.28 4.04 20.63
CA MET A 1 -0.06 4.60 20.36
C MET A 1 0.11 5.95 19.68
N SER A 2 -0.52 6.20 18.54
CA SER A 2 -0.51 7.53 17.91
C SER A 2 -1.76 8.29 18.36
N TYR A 3 -1.59 9.51 18.85
CA TYR A 3 -2.73 10.37 19.18
C TYR A 3 -3.35 10.95 17.90
N SER A 4 -4.67 11.11 17.87
CA SER A 4 -5.39 11.71 16.74
C SER A 4 -4.96 13.16 16.52
N ILE A 5 -5.05 13.63 15.28
CA ILE A 5 -4.64 15.00 14.92
C ILE A 5 -5.48 16.03 15.68
N ASP A 6 -6.78 15.80 15.82
CA ASP A 6 -7.70 16.70 16.54
C ASP A 6 -7.30 16.85 18.01
N PHE A 7 -6.89 15.76 18.65
CA PHE A 7 -6.41 15.81 20.03
C PHE A 7 -5.11 16.62 20.16
N ARG A 8 -4.16 16.46 19.23
CA ARG A 8 -2.92 17.25 19.22
C ARG A 8 -3.23 18.74 19.05
N ARG A 9 -4.14 19.08 18.14
CA ARG A 9 -4.60 20.46 17.91
C ARG A 9 -5.25 21.04 19.16
N LYS A 10 -6.13 20.28 19.82
CA LYS A 10 -6.77 20.69 21.07
C LYS A 10 -5.73 20.98 22.16
N VAL A 11 -4.75 20.09 22.36
CA VAL A 11 -3.70 20.27 23.38
C VAL A 11 -2.84 21.51 23.09
N ILE A 12 -2.48 21.76 21.83
CA ILE A 12 -1.73 22.96 21.45
C ILE A 12 -2.57 24.23 21.61
N PHE A 13 -3.85 24.15 21.25
CA PHE A 13 -4.80 25.26 21.40
C PHE A 13 -4.95 25.66 22.88
N THR A 14 -5.22 24.69 23.76
CA THR A 14 -5.31 24.94 25.22
C THR A 14 -4.00 25.46 25.79
N MET A 15 -2.85 24.98 25.29
CA MET A 15 -1.54 25.48 25.73
C MET A 15 -1.32 26.96 25.34
N LYS A 16 -1.82 27.39 24.17
CA LYS A 16 -1.71 28.77 23.69
C LYS A 16 -2.72 29.71 24.36
N GLU A 17 -3.97 29.28 24.54
CA GLU A 17 -5.04 30.13 25.11
C GLU A 17 -4.97 30.24 26.64
N GLU A 18 -4.69 29.14 27.35
CA GLU A 18 -4.68 29.14 28.82
C GLU A 18 -3.38 29.72 29.42
N GLY A 19 -2.42 30.16 28.58
CA GLY A 19 -1.15 30.73 29.05
C GLY A 19 -0.30 29.74 29.86
N LEU A 20 -0.53 28.43 29.71
CA LEU A 20 0.25 27.34 30.31
C LEU A 20 1.67 27.42 29.76
N SER A 21 2.49 28.24 30.39
CA SER A 21 3.78 28.71 29.87
C SER A 21 4.84 27.60 29.84
N SER A 22 4.51 26.41 30.34
CA SER A 22 5.42 25.28 30.41
C SER A 22 4.77 23.97 29.96
N ILE A 23 5.48 23.23 29.11
CA ILE A 23 5.17 21.85 28.69
C ILE A 23 4.80 20.97 29.89
N ARG A 24 5.40 21.22 31.06
CA ARG A 24 5.17 20.45 32.29
C ARG A 24 3.73 20.54 32.79
N GLU A 25 3.09 21.70 32.72
CA GLU A 25 1.72 21.87 33.20
C GLU A 25 0.73 21.16 32.28
N THR A 26 0.90 21.32 30.96
CA THR A 26 0.14 20.61 29.93
C THR A 26 0.25 19.09 30.10
N THR A 27 1.46 18.59 30.37
CA THR A 27 1.67 17.14 30.59
C THR A 27 0.92 16.63 31.82
N LYS A 28 0.81 17.45 32.87
CA LYS A 28 0.09 17.09 34.10
C LYS A 28 -1.43 17.10 33.88
N GLN A 29 -1.96 18.11 33.19
CA GLN A 29 -3.38 18.25 32.89
C GLN A 29 -3.88 17.14 31.97
N PHE A 30 -3.18 16.89 30.86
CA PHE A 30 -3.60 15.89 29.88
C PHE A 30 -3.04 14.48 30.15
N ARG A 31 -2.16 14.32 31.14
CA ARG A 31 -1.46 13.06 31.46
C ARG A 31 -0.72 12.46 30.26
N ILE A 32 0.00 13.32 29.53
CA ILE A 32 0.78 12.96 28.32
C ILE A 32 2.27 13.10 28.64
N GLY A 33 3.12 12.31 27.99
CA GLY A 33 4.58 12.50 28.09
C GLY A 33 5.05 13.84 27.51
N SER A 34 6.00 14.49 28.17
CA SER A 34 6.59 15.78 27.76
C SER A 34 7.19 15.76 26.36
N ALA A 35 7.81 14.64 25.97
CA ALA A 35 8.37 14.44 24.64
C ALA A 35 7.30 14.47 23.54
N SER A 36 6.08 14.00 23.81
CA SER A 36 4.98 14.02 22.83
C SER A 36 4.49 15.43 22.56
N VAL A 37 4.27 16.23 23.62
CA VAL A 37 3.86 17.64 23.51
C VAL A 37 4.94 18.43 22.74
N SER A 38 6.21 18.24 23.10
CA SER A 38 7.34 18.87 22.41
C SER A 38 7.38 18.52 20.91
N ARG A 39 7.11 17.25 20.55
CA ARG A 39 7.03 16.82 19.15
C ARG A 39 5.87 17.50 18.42
N TRP A 40 4.71 17.67 19.05
CA TRP A 40 3.54 18.29 18.41
C TRP A 40 3.71 19.79 18.18
N ILE A 41 4.42 20.49 19.08
CA ILE A 41 4.79 21.90 18.88
C ILE A 41 5.60 22.06 17.60
N ASN A 42 6.55 21.15 17.36
CA ASN A 42 7.38 21.16 16.16
C ASN A 42 6.62 20.65 14.91
N GLN A 43 5.83 19.59 15.06
CA GLN A 43 5.10 18.95 13.97
C GLN A 43 3.80 18.31 14.47
N ILE A 44 2.66 18.92 14.11
CA ILE A 44 1.33 18.45 14.49
C ILE A 44 0.97 17.19 13.70
N GLU A 45 1.20 17.23 12.40
CA GLU A 45 0.87 16.14 11.49
C GLU A 45 1.79 14.92 11.73
N PRO A 46 1.25 13.69 11.73
CA PRO A 46 2.09 12.50 11.87
C PRO A 46 3.08 12.42 10.70
N LYS A 47 4.33 12.07 11.02
CA LYS A 47 5.34 11.81 10.00
C LYS A 47 4.88 10.68 9.09
N ALA A 48 4.84 10.94 7.78
CA ALA A 48 4.53 9.92 6.80
C ALA A 48 5.54 8.77 6.89
N SER A 49 5.04 7.54 6.93
CA SER A 49 5.90 6.36 6.87
C SER A 49 6.39 6.20 5.44
N THR A 50 7.71 6.22 5.24
CA THR A 50 8.31 5.90 3.95
C THR A 50 8.19 4.40 3.71
N THR A 51 7.73 4.01 2.53
CA THR A 51 7.69 2.60 2.16
C THR A 51 9.10 2.05 2.03
N ARG A 52 9.37 0.89 2.65
CA ARG A 52 10.65 0.19 2.54
C ARG A 52 10.94 -0.17 1.08
N GLN A 53 12.13 0.21 0.60
CA GLN A 53 12.65 -0.26 -0.68
C GLN A 53 12.97 -1.76 -0.59
N ARG A 54 12.43 -2.53 -1.53
CA ARG A 54 12.63 -3.99 -1.61
C ARG A 54 13.67 -4.29 -2.70
N LYS A 55 14.18 -5.53 -2.71
CA LYS A 55 15.20 -5.98 -3.67
C LYS A 55 14.77 -5.94 -5.14
N ILE A 56 13.46 -6.02 -5.42
CA ILE A 56 12.93 -6.03 -6.79
C ILE A 56 12.49 -4.62 -7.13
N ASP A 57 13.10 -4.01 -8.15
CA ASP A 57 12.53 -2.82 -8.77
C ASP A 57 11.29 -3.20 -9.58
N LYS A 58 10.20 -2.48 -9.33
CA LYS A 58 8.94 -2.68 -10.04
C LYS A 58 9.05 -2.25 -11.49
N SER A 59 9.83 -1.21 -11.78
CA SER A 59 9.96 -0.69 -13.13
C SER A 59 10.66 -1.70 -14.04
N GLU A 60 11.72 -2.33 -13.54
CA GLU A 60 12.44 -3.42 -14.22
C GLU A 60 11.59 -4.67 -14.37
N LEU A 61 10.83 -5.05 -13.33
CA LEU A 61 9.93 -6.21 -13.42
C LEU A 61 8.83 -6.03 -14.47
N ILE A 62 8.32 -4.81 -14.67
CA ILE A 62 7.33 -4.53 -15.73
C ILE A 62 7.97 -4.75 -17.11
N LYS A 63 9.16 -4.19 -17.34
CA LYS A 63 9.89 -4.37 -18.60
C LYS A 63 10.19 -5.84 -18.89
N ASP A 64 10.59 -6.61 -17.89
CA ASP A 64 10.83 -8.05 -18.02
C ASP A 64 9.53 -8.82 -18.36
N VAL A 65 8.38 -8.40 -17.83
CA VAL A 65 7.06 -8.96 -18.18
C VAL A 65 6.68 -8.67 -19.62
N GLU A 66 6.93 -7.45 -20.10
CA GLU A 66 6.66 -7.05 -21.50
C GLU A 66 7.58 -7.78 -22.48
N GLN A 67 8.87 -7.88 -22.16
CA GLN A 67 9.85 -8.53 -23.03
C GLN A 67 9.67 -10.05 -23.12
N TYR A 68 9.25 -10.67 -22.01
CA TYR A 68 9.10 -12.13 -21.93
C TYR A 68 7.75 -12.53 -21.35
N PRO A 69 6.63 -12.33 -22.06
CA PRO A 69 5.28 -12.55 -21.49
C PRO A 69 5.06 -14.00 -21.02
N ASP A 70 5.63 -14.97 -21.74
CA ASP A 70 5.48 -16.40 -21.44
C ASP A 70 6.42 -16.95 -20.37
N ALA A 71 7.40 -16.16 -19.91
CA ALA A 71 8.40 -16.62 -18.97
C ALA A 71 7.78 -17.00 -17.60
N TYR A 72 8.25 -18.13 -17.08
CA TYR A 72 7.83 -18.63 -15.77
C TYR A 72 8.40 -17.77 -14.64
N GLN A 73 7.70 -17.73 -13.50
CA GLN A 73 8.15 -16.99 -12.32
C GLN A 73 9.54 -17.42 -11.83
N LYS A 74 9.92 -18.70 -12.07
CA LYS A 74 11.23 -19.23 -11.72
C LYS A 74 12.34 -18.62 -12.59
N GLU A 75 12.13 -18.53 -13.90
CA GLU A 75 13.09 -17.93 -14.84
C GLU A 75 13.29 -16.44 -14.55
N ARG A 76 12.19 -15.73 -14.26
CA ARG A 76 12.26 -14.32 -13.83
C ARG A 76 13.05 -14.19 -12.52
N ALA A 77 12.78 -15.07 -11.56
CA ALA A 77 13.47 -15.08 -10.28
C ALA A 77 14.99 -15.30 -10.43
N GLU A 78 15.42 -16.15 -11.37
CA GLU A 78 16.83 -16.34 -11.72
C GLU A 78 17.47 -15.06 -12.28
N ARG A 79 16.78 -14.33 -13.18
CA ARG A 79 17.25 -13.04 -13.73
C ARG A 79 17.42 -11.97 -12.65
N PHE A 80 16.46 -11.89 -11.73
CA PHE A 80 16.46 -10.91 -10.64
C PHE A 80 17.26 -11.36 -9.40
N GLY A 81 17.81 -12.58 -9.39
CA GLY A 81 18.55 -13.12 -8.23
C GLY A 81 17.70 -13.23 -6.95
N VAL A 82 16.40 -13.49 -7.10
CA VAL A 82 15.43 -13.59 -5.98
C VAL A 82 14.77 -14.95 -5.95
N CYS A 83 13.99 -15.23 -4.90
CA CYS A 83 13.16 -16.44 -4.88
C CYS A 83 11.89 -16.28 -5.73
N GLN A 84 11.40 -17.38 -6.31
CA GLN A 84 10.15 -17.40 -7.10
C GLN A 84 8.97 -16.75 -6.38
N LYS A 85 8.85 -16.98 -5.06
CA LYS A 85 7.75 -16.44 -4.25
C LYS A 85 7.77 -14.90 -4.22
N ALA A 86 8.95 -14.28 -4.25
CA ALA A 86 9.07 -12.82 -4.27
C ALA A 86 8.52 -12.22 -5.57
N ILE A 87 8.80 -12.86 -6.71
CA ILE A 87 8.21 -12.48 -8.01
C ILE A 87 6.70 -12.62 -7.98
N TRP A 88 6.16 -13.75 -7.49
CA TRP A 88 4.71 -13.94 -7.37
C TRP A 88 4.05 -12.84 -6.52
N GLN A 89 4.62 -12.50 -5.37
CA GLN A 89 4.10 -11.43 -4.51
C GLN A 89 4.16 -10.07 -5.20
N ALA A 90 5.23 -9.78 -5.94
CA ALA A 90 5.39 -8.52 -6.66
C ALA A 90 4.34 -8.39 -7.78
N LEU A 91 4.19 -9.41 -8.63
CA LEU A 91 3.19 -9.44 -9.69
C LEU A 91 1.76 -9.30 -9.14
N LYS A 92 1.43 -10.04 -8.07
CA LYS A 92 0.13 -9.95 -7.40
C LYS A 92 -0.14 -8.55 -6.85
N LYS A 93 0.86 -7.90 -6.25
CA LYS A 93 0.74 -6.53 -5.72
C LYS A 93 0.53 -5.49 -6.82
N MET A 94 1.07 -5.72 -8.01
CA MET A 94 0.90 -4.84 -9.17
C MET A 94 -0.38 -5.13 -9.96
N GLY A 95 -1.12 -6.19 -9.62
CA GLY A 95 -2.32 -6.59 -10.37
C GLY A 95 -2.02 -7.20 -11.74
N LEU A 96 -0.76 -7.51 -12.04
CA LEU A 96 -0.37 -8.12 -13.31
C LEU A 96 -0.75 -9.60 -13.31
N THR A 97 -1.63 -9.97 -14.23
CA THR A 97 -2.03 -11.36 -14.46
C THR A 97 -1.90 -11.70 -15.93
N TYR A 98 -1.31 -12.85 -16.23
CA TYR A 98 -1.20 -13.36 -17.59
C TYR A 98 -2.20 -14.50 -17.78
N LYS A 99 -3.16 -14.32 -18.69
CA LYS A 99 -4.16 -15.32 -19.07
C LYS A 99 -3.77 -15.87 -20.44
N LYS A 100 -3.23 -17.09 -20.47
CA LYS A 100 -2.78 -17.76 -21.70
C LYS A 100 -3.90 -18.01 -22.73
N THR A 101 -5.14 -18.14 -22.27
CA THR A 101 -6.29 -18.44 -23.15
C THR A 101 -7.47 -17.54 -22.82
N LEU A 102 -7.84 -16.67 -23.77
CA LEU A 102 -9.11 -15.93 -23.72
C LEU A 102 -10.30 -16.80 -24.18
N ARG A 103 -10.04 -17.76 -25.08
CA ARG A 103 -11.02 -18.75 -25.55
C ARG A 103 -10.50 -20.12 -25.15
N HIS A 104 -11.30 -20.86 -24.37
CA HIS A 104 -10.97 -22.24 -24.05
C HIS A 104 -10.95 -23.05 -25.37
N PRO A 105 -9.99 -23.95 -25.60
CA PRO A 105 -9.88 -24.67 -26.88
C PRO A 105 -11.12 -25.53 -27.18
N LYS A 106 -11.86 -25.94 -26.15
CA LYS A 106 -13.17 -26.64 -26.27
C LYS A 106 -14.38 -25.70 -26.23
N ALA A 107 -14.20 -24.38 -26.33
CA ALA A 107 -15.30 -23.44 -26.30
C ALA A 107 -16.08 -23.50 -27.62
N ASP A 108 -17.32 -23.97 -27.57
CA ASP A 108 -18.22 -23.95 -28.70
C ASP A 108 -18.91 -22.57 -28.80
N LYS A 109 -18.86 -21.96 -29.99
CA LYS A 109 -19.42 -20.63 -30.25
C LYS A 109 -20.95 -20.67 -30.27
N ASN A 110 -21.54 -21.78 -30.74
CA ASN A 110 -22.98 -21.91 -30.94
C ASN A 110 -23.72 -22.04 -29.60
N THR A 111 -23.19 -22.86 -28.69
CA THR A 111 -23.70 -22.98 -27.30
C THR A 111 -23.59 -21.67 -26.52
N ARG A 112 -22.55 -20.87 -26.77
CA ARG A 112 -22.41 -19.53 -26.16
C ARG A 112 -23.43 -18.53 -26.69
N GLN A 113 -23.64 -18.47 -28.00
CA GLN A 113 -24.62 -17.57 -28.62
C GLN A 113 -26.05 -17.89 -28.17
N THR A 114 -26.41 -19.17 -28.13
CA THR A 114 -27.73 -19.61 -27.65
C THR A 114 -27.96 -19.27 -26.17
N PHE A 115 -26.94 -19.39 -25.32
CA PHE A 115 -27.04 -18.95 -23.91
C PHE A 115 -27.24 -17.43 -23.79
N GLN A 116 -26.47 -16.63 -24.54
CA GLN A 116 -26.60 -15.17 -24.52
C GLN A 116 -28.00 -14.71 -24.97
N GLN A 117 -28.54 -15.31 -26.04
CA GLN A 117 -29.91 -15.05 -26.50
C GLN A 117 -30.96 -15.39 -25.43
N LYS A 118 -30.80 -16.51 -24.70
CA LYS A 118 -31.69 -16.89 -23.58
C LYS A 118 -31.65 -15.93 -22.39
N THR A 119 -30.55 -15.21 -22.20
CA THR A 119 -30.33 -14.34 -21.03
C THR A 119 -30.78 -12.90 -21.29
N THR A 120 -31.09 -12.54 -22.54
CA THR A 120 -31.45 -11.17 -22.95
C THR A 120 -32.97 -10.93 -22.95
N VAL A 121 -33.70 -11.65 -22.09
CA VAL A 121 -35.15 -11.49 -21.84
C VAL A 121 -35.33 -10.83 -20.48
#